data_AF-A0A7S1XKM3-F1
#
_entry.id   AF-A0A7S1XKM3-F1
#
_cell.length_a   1.000
_cell.length_b   1.000
_cell.length_c   1.000
_cell.angle_alpha   90.00
_cell.angle_beta   90.00
_cell.angle_gamma   90.00
#
_symmetry.space_group_name_H-M   'P 1'
#
loop_
_entity.id
_entity.type
_entity.pdbx_description
1 polymer ?
#
loop_
_entity_poly.entity_id
_entity_poly.type
_entity_poly.pdbx_seq_one_letter_code
_entity_poly.pdbx_strand_id
1 'polypeptide(L)'
;IAAEKEEGAAAVASDLAAATYGLEVLDTNIEDDDSNFTRFMLLSRDPVNHLLKARPGSVPCKTSIVFTLPNSAGSLYKALACFSLRDIDCCKIESRPTSVQLLQYLKYRGNSLLPKDNAQGTPTPDGDIPKFRYCFYLDFLAPEGSESARAALANLREQCPYVRVLGSYPARSYLVGPIQEVVAGRNLLGSAPDAAVRRQRRLTRPQRLKDILPASEVAAAVAGKGAGHVAGPSSPLRVGVVGYGTLGRFMAQALDEMGCSVSALQTESTPIITRVTPPGGKPRHDGSSPDEDHADVLLSNGLMRDENVNLFPKTAANKFLAQDLDIVVMCVQPLDLERVVRSLPMHLLRGKVVADTGSAMTEARDTMLRLLPLDTELICTDLMFGPWTPKVKKGNWAGLPFVYDRVRVSKEHQNVVTRFINLFESKKCNCMEMSAEEHDEMALAPNFLTHVLGRTVARQESAVPTLINTPSFSDLLGVADQVQKQPFDDFYAMYRSLPSAKEQLRNLRGALVQIEAELASLDGYMAARAEVQRSDRMEHLAEIKHLLQDIVRENESNGASKPAAAGRIEDAVVPRAPAKKKKKDAGHV
;
A
#
# COMPACT_ATOMS: atom_id res chain seq x y z
N ILE A 1 33.75 15.05 -0.54
CA ILE A 1 33.85 15.49 0.89
C ILE A 1 35.22 15.23 1.53
N ALA A 2 35.47 14.21 2.37
CA ALA A 2 36.71 14.15 3.20
C ALA A 2 38.02 14.06 2.40
N ALA A 3 38.09 13.17 1.42
CA ALA A 3 39.29 12.99 0.58
C ALA A 3 39.56 14.20 -0.33
N GLU A 4 38.50 14.91 -0.72
CA GLU A 4 38.54 16.01 -1.68
C GLU A 4 38.57 17.40 -1.02
N LYS A 5 38.45 17.46 0.32
CA LYS A 5 38.36 18.71 1.11
C LYS A 5 37.36 19.72 0.54
N GLU A 6 36.18 19.21 0.22
CA GLU A 6 35.12 19.97 -0.45
C GLU A 6 34.54 21.05 0.48
N GLU A 7 34.72 22.32 0.13
CA GLU A 7 34.22 23.46 0.92
C GLU A 7 32.69 23.60 0.79
N GLY A 8 32.02 23.88 1.91
CA GLY A 8 30.56 24.07 1.96
C GLY A 8 29.73 22.79 1.93
N ALA A 9 30.36 21.61 1.94
CA ALA A 9 29.69 20.33 1.96
C ALA A 9 29.64 19.72 3.38
N ALA A 10 28.52 19.10 3.73
CA ALA A 10 28.35 18.30 4.93
C ALA A 10 27.88 16.88 4.57
N ALA A 11 28.17 15.90 5.44
CA ALA A 11 27.78 14.51 5.24
C ALA A 11 26.90 14.03 6.38
N VAL A 12 25.83 13.31 6.05
CA VAL A 12 25.07 12.52 7.03
C VAL A 12 25.72 11.15 7.15
N ALA A 13 26.35 10.88 8.30
CA ALA A 13 27.02 9.62 8.56
C ALA A 13 27.07 9.34 10.07
N SER A 14 27.46 8.11 10.45
CA SER A 14 27.72 7.78 11.85
C SER A 14 28.89 8.60 12.42
N ASP A 15 28.89 8.89 13.72
CA ASP A 15 30.02 9.52 14.45
C ASP A 15 31.37 8.82 14.18
N LEU A 16 31.32 7.50 13.97
CA LEU A 16 32.49 6.72 13.58
C LEU A 16 33.12 7.20 12.25
N ALA A 17 32.31 7.58 11.27
CA ALA A 17 32.81 8.06 9.99
C ALA A 17 33.55 9.39 10.18
N ALA A 18 33.05 10.26 11.05
CA ALA A 18 33.74 11.51 11.38
C ALA A 18 35.12 11.24 11.99
N ALA A 19 35.21 10.33 12.97
CA ALA A 19 36.49 9.92 13.56
C ALA A 19 37.42 9.22 12.53
N THR A 20 36.89 8.37 11.66
CA THR A 20 37.66 7.60 10.69
C THR A 20 38.27 8.48 9.59
N TYR A 21 37.52 9.48 9.13
CA TYR A 21 37.92 10.36 8.03
C TYR A 21 38.44 11.73 8.49
N GLY A 22 38.56 11.95 9.81
CA GLY A 22 39.04 13.20 10.39
C GLY A 22 38.12 14.39 10.13
N LEU A 23 36.80 14.16 10.10
CA LEU A 23 35.78 15.21 9.93
C LEU A 23 35.26 15.69 11.30
N GLU A 24 34.75 16.92 11.33
CA GLU A 24 34.08 17.51 12.49
C GLU A 24 32.58 17.14 12.48
N VAL A 25 32.03 16.79 13.66
CA VAL A 25 30.61 16.50 13.82
C VAL A 25 29.87 17.81 14.09
N LEU A 26 29.00 18.22 13.17
CA LEU A 26 28.22 19.45 13.29
C LEU A 26 26.94 19.26 14.13
N ASP A 27 26.29 18.09 14.03
CA ASP A 27 25.09 17.74 14.79
C ASP A 27 24.96 16.21 14.95
N THR A 28 24.20 15.74 15.96
CA THR A 28 24.02 14.32 16.28
C THR A 28 22.57 13.96 16.50
N ASN A 29 22.20 12.70 16.24
CA ASN A 29 20.83 12.18 16.36
C ASN A 29 19.81 12.99 15.54
N ILE A 30 20.16 13.26 14.27
CA ILE A 30 19.35 14.06 13.34
C ILE A 30 18.21 13.25 12.68
N GLU A 31 17.94 12.03 13.17
CA GLU A 31 16.81 11.22 12.71
C GLU A 31 15.45 11.76 13.15
N ASP A 32 14.45 11.65 12.27
CA ASP A 32 13.07 12.09 12.56
C ASP A 32 12.34 11.16 13.55
N ASP A 33 12.76 9.88 13.60
CA ASP A 33 12.22 8.87 14.53
C ASP A 33 13.35 8.16 15.26
N ASP A 34 13.38 8.32 16.60
CA ASP A 34 14.36 7.69 17.49
C ASP A 34 14.21 6.15 17.59
N SER A 35 13.16 5.60 16.98
CA SER A 35 12.90 4.17 16.83
C SER A 35 13.53 3.57 15.57
N ASN A 36 13.96 4.39 14.61
CA ASN A 36 14.60 3.95 13.37
C ASN A 36 16.07 3.60 13.61
N PHE A 37 16.34 2.33 13.91
CA PHE A 37 17.71 1.82 14.07
C PHE A 37 18.01 0.67 13.12
N THR A 38 19.20 0.70 12.53
CA THR A 38 19.75 -0.46 11.81
C THR A 38 20.45 -1.38 12.80
N ARG A 39 19.95 -2.61 12.97
CA ARG A 39 20.58 -3.61 13.84
C ARG A 39 21.60 -4.44 13.07
N PHE A 40 22.87 -4.25 13.40
CA PHE A 40 23.94 -5.12 12.94
C PHE A 40 24.07 -6.34 13.86
N MET A 41 24.22 -7.54 13.27
CA MET A 41 24.49 -8.76 14.01
C MET A 41 25.93 -9.20 13.76
N LEU A 42 26.69 -9.39 14.84
CA LEU A 42 28.00 -10.00 14.76
C LEU A 42 27.88 -11.50 15.01
N LEU A 43 28.31 -12.28 14.02
CA LEU A 43 28.19 -13.74 14.04
C LEU A 43 29.56 -14.36 14.31
N SER A 44 29.62 -15.31 15.25
CA SER A 44 30.80 -16.15 15.49
C SER A 44 30.52 -17.57 14.99
N ARG A 45 31.54 -18.23 14.43
CA ARG A 45 31.47 -19.67 14.12
C ARG A 45 31.56 -20.52 15.38
N ASP A 46 32.37 -20.07 16.35
CA ASP A 46 32.56 -20.77 17.61
C ASP A 46 31.54 -20.31 18.66
N PRO A 47 30.96 -21.23 19.46
CA PRO A 47 30.03 -20.87 20.51
C PRO A 47 30.65 -19.94 21.56
N VAL A 48 30.10 -18.75 21.69
CA VAL A 48 30.51 -17.76 22.71
C VAL A 48 29.80 -17.94 24.05
N ASN A 49 29.33 -19.16 24.34
CA ASN A 49 28.54 -19.48 25.53
C ASN A 49 29.24 -19.09 26.84
N HIS A 50 30.57 -19.10 26.87
CA HIS A 50 31.38 -18.68 28.00
C HIS A 50 31.29 -17.16 28.30
N LEU A 51 31.01 -16.33 27.28
CA LEU A 51 30.77 -14.89 27.40
C LEU A 51 29.34 -14.58 27.86
N LEU A 52 28.41 -15.52 27.66
CA LEU A 52 26.98 -15.39 27.98
C LEU A 52 26.61 -16.04 29.32
N LYS A 53 27.59 -16.54 30.09
CA LYS A 53 27.33 -17.21 31.37
C LYS A 53 26.72 -16.22 32.37
N ALA A 54 25.55 -16.59 32.88
CA ALA A 54 24.79 -15.87 33.88
C ALA A 54 25.59 -15.71 35.19
N ARG A 55 26.31 -14.59 35.34
CA ARG A 55 26.63 -14.05 36.66
C ARG A 55 25.35 -13.47 37.27
N PRO A 56 25.16 -13.48 38.59
CA PRO A 56 24.10 -12.71 39.23
C PRO A 56 24.23 -11.24 38.80
N GLY A 57 23.23 -10.71 38.07
CA GLY A 57 23.30 -9.40 37.41
C GLY A 57 23.57 -9.40 35.90
N SER A 58 23.59 -10.55 35.23
CA SER A 58 23.81 -10.65 33.78
C SER A 58 22.68 -10.05 32.94
N VAL A 59 23.05 -9.52 31.76
CA VAL A 59 22.14 -9.01 30.73
C VAL A 59 21.12 -10.10 30.30
N PRO A 60 19.83 -9.76 30.09
CA PRO A 60 18.87 -10.70 29.52
C PRO A 60 19.38 -11.21 28.16
N CYS A 61 19.33 -12.53 27.92
CA CYS A 61 19.72 -13.15 26.64
C CYS A 61 18.49 -13.55 25.84
N LYS A 62 18.57 -13.41 24.52
CA LYS A 62 17.62 -13.94 23.55
C LYS A 62 18.25 -15.14 22.84
N THR A 63 17.43 -16.13 22.55
CA THR A 63 17.82 -17.26 21.69
C THR A 63 16.87 -17.34 20.52
N SER A 64 17.41 -17.32 19.30
CA SER A 64 16.65 -17.50 18.08
C SER A 64 16.69 -18.95 17.64
N ILE A 65 15.52 -19.49 17.29
CA ILE A 65 15.38 -20.84 16.74
C ILE A 65 14.53 -20.82 15.47
N VAL A 66 14.69 -21.87 14.69
CA VAL A 66 13.81 -22.20 13.58
C VAL A 66 13.28 -23.62 13.74
N PHE A 67 11.99 -23.86 13.54
CA PHE A 67 11.39 -25.18 13.63
C PHE A 67 10.25 -25.39 12.63
N THR A 68 9.89 -26.65 12.38
CA THR A 68 8.77 -27.02 11.51
C THR A 68 7.75 -27.84 12.28
N LEU A 69 6.49 -27.77 11.87
CA LEU A 69 5.39 -28.50 12.50
C LEU A 69 4.65 -29.37 11.49
N PRO A 70 4.05 -30.50 11.93
CA PRO A 70 3.03 -31.17 11.14
C PRO A 70 1.82 -30.25 10.96
N ASN A 71 1.13 -30.37 9.82
CA ASN A 71 -0.08 -29.61 9.55
C ASN A 71 -1.29 -30.30 10.20
N SER A 72 -1.41 -30.19 11.53
CA SER A 72 -2.55 -30.71 12.29
C SER A 72 -3.06 -29.70 13.32
N ALA A 73 -4.33 -29.83 13.71
CA ALA A 73 -5.00 -28.89 14.59
C ALA A 73 -4.24 -28.69 15.92
N GLY A 74 -4.01 -27.43 16.28
CA GLY A 74 -3.34 -27.04 17.53
C GLY A 74 -1.83 -27.29 17.57
N SER A 75 -1.19 -27.67 16.47
CA SER A 75 0.27 -27.99 16.45
C SER A 75 1.15 -26.86 16.94
N LEU A 76 0.85 -25.61 16.56
CA LEU A 76 1.64 -24.45 17.00
C LEU A 76 1.46 -24.18 18.50
N TYR A 77 0.24 -24.30 19.00
CA TYR A 77 -0.03 -24.17 20.43
C TYR A 77 0.73 -25.20 21.25
N LYS A 78 0.67 -26.49 20.85
CA LYS A 78 1.39 -27.59 21.51
C LYS A 78 2.90 -27.35 21.53
N ALA A 79 3.45 -26.87 20.40
CA ALA A 79 4.86 -26.55 20.27
C ALA A 79 5.30 -25.40 21.20
N LEU A 80 4.50 -24.33 21.30
CA LEU A 80 4.84 -23.17 22.14
C LEU A 80 4.59 -23.41 23.64
N ALA A 81 3.73 -24.37 23.99
CA ALA A 81 3.42 -24.69 25.39
C ALA A 81 4.67 -25.06 26.21
N CYS A 82 5.68 -25.68 25.59
CA CYS A 82 6.91 -26.07 26.29
C CYS A 82 7.71 -24.89 26.86
N PHE A 83 7.58 -23.69 26.28
CA PHE A 83 8.20 -22.45 26.76
C PHE A 83 7.38 -21.84 27.90
N SER A 84 6.06 -21.75 27.73
CA SER A 84 5.16 -21.19 28.75
C SER A 84 5.15 -22.02 30.04
N LEU A 85 5.23 -23.36 29.96
CA LEU A 85 5.30 -24.25 31.12
C LEU A 85 6.59 -24.08 31.95
N ARG A 86 7.55 -23.30 31.45
CA ARG A 86 8.86 -23.07 32.06
C ARG A 86 9.14 -21.59 32.31
N ASP A 87 8.08 -20.76 32.26
CA ASP A 87 8.15 -19.31 32.41
C ASP A 87 9.15 -18.63 31.45
N ILE A 88 9.29 -19.18 30.23
CA ILE A 88 10.14 -18.61 29.18
C ILE A 88 9.28 -17.76 28.26
N ASP A 89 9.54 -16.45 28.25
CA ASP A 89 8.84 -15.50 27.39
C ASP A 89 9.34 -15.57 25.94
N CYS A 90 8.39 -15.55 25.00
CA CYS A 90 8.64 -15.54 23.56
C CYS A 90 8.48 -14.12 23.02
N CYS A 91 9.57 -13.51 22.59
CA CYS A 91 9.59 -12.11 22.14
C CYS A 91 9.26 -11.92 20.66
N LYS A 92 9.35 -12.98 19.86
CA LYS A 92 9.15 -12.92 18.41
C LYS A 92 8.68 -14.27 17.92
N ILE A 93 7.64 -14.30 17.10
CA ILE A 93 7.31 -15.46 16.30
C ILE A 93 6.98 -15.02 14.87
N GLU A 94 7.59 -15.66 13.88
CA GLU A 94 7.35 -15.41 12.46
C GLU A 94 7.24 -16.74 11.71
N SER A 95 6.26 -16.87 10.81
CA SER A 95 6.16 -18.00 9.88
C SER A 95 6.70 -17.60 8.50
N ARG A 96 7.42 -18.51 7.84
CA ARG A 96 7.90 -18.35 6.46
C ARG A 96 7.62 -19.62 5.64
N PRO A 97 7.15 -19.51 4.39
CA PRO A 97 7.03 -20.67 3.51
C PRO A 97 8.39 -21.36 3.34
N THR A 98 8.39 -22.69 3.37
CA THR A 98 9.63 -23.49 3.27
C THR A 98 10.10 -23.54 1.82
N SER A 99 11.36 -23.17 1.55
CA SER A 99 11.91 -23.22 0.19
C SER A 99 12.12 -24.65 -0.29
N VAL A 100 12.03 -24.86 -1.61
CA VAL A 100 12.26 -26.17 -2.26
C VAL A 100 13.65 -26.76 -1.91
N GLN A 101 14.67 -25.90 -1.79
CA GLN A 101 16.03 -26.29 -1.41
C GLN A 101 16.13 -26.79 0.04
N LEU A 102 15.42 -26.15 0.98
CA LEU A 102 15.38 -26.63 2.37
C LEU A 102 14.63 -27.96 2.47
N LEU A 103 13.60 -28.19 1.65
CA LEU A 103 12.90 -29.47 1.57
C LEU A 103 13.79 -30.60 1.05
N GLN A 104 14.64 -30.33 0.06
CA GLN A 104 15.62 -31.30 -0.45
C GLN A 104 16.68 -31.64 0.61
N TYR A 105 17.17 -30.64 1.35
CA TYR A 105 18.11 -30.84 2.47
C TYR A 105 17.52 -31.70 3.59
N LEU A 106 16.26 -31.46 3.97
CA LEU A 106 15.58 -32.24 5.02
C LEU A 106 15.26 -33.68 4.59
N LYS A 107 14.92 -33.91 3.31
CA LYS A 107 14.76 -35.25 2.75
C LYS A 107 16.07 -36.07 2.80
N TYR A 108 17.21 -35.43 2.54
CA TYR A 108 18.52 -36.10 2.49
C TYR A 108 19.06 -36.52 3.87
N ARG A 109 18.68 -35.83 4.95
CA ARG A 109 19.13 -36.14 6.32
C ARG A 109 18.30 -37.20 7.07
N GLY A 110 17.33 -37.85 6.41
CA GLY A 110 16.52 -38.92 7.01
C GLY A 110 15.36 -38.46 7.89
N ASN A 111 15.18 -37.15 8.12
CA ASN A 111 14.01 -36.57 8.79
C ASN A 111 12.90 -36.33 7.76
N SER A 112 12.34 -37.41 7.23
CA SER A 112 11.24 -37.31 6.25
C SER A 112 10.03 -36.62 6.87
N LEU A 113 9.65 -35.47 6.30
CA LEU A 113 8.39 -34.75 6.60
C LEU A 113 7.15 -35.47 5.99
N LEU A 114 7.31 -36.72 5.54
CA LEU A 114 6.23 -37.54 5.00
C LEU A 114 5.80 -38.57 6.06
N PRO A 115 4.50 -38.75 6.30
CA PRO A 115 4.01 -39.85 7.12
C PRO A 115 4.53 -41.18 6.59
N LYS A 116 4.98 -42.07 7.48
CA LYS A 116 5.18 -43.48 7.14
C LYS A 116 3.86 -44.20 7.32
N ASP A 117 2.97 -44.10 6.34
CA ASP A 117 1.77 -44.94 6.32
C ASP A 117 1.99 -46.18 5.45
N ASN A 118 1.34 -47.26 5.90
CA ASN A 118 1.63 -48.65 5.64
C ASN A 118 1.51 -49.07 4.16
N ALA A 119 2.18 -50.18 3.86
CA ALA A 119 2.18 -50.89 2.59
C ALA A 119 0.76 -51.12 2.02
N GLN A 120 0.71 -51.29 0.70
CA GLN A 120 -0.46 -51.51 -0.17
C GLN A 120 -1.18 -50.25 -0.69
N GLY A 121 -0.51 -49.55 -1.60
CA GLY A 121 -1.13 -48.65 -2.57
C GLY A 121 -0.14 -48.34 -3.70
N THR A 122 -0.50 -48.63 -4.95
CA THR A 122 0.32 -48.35 -6.14
C THR A 122 0.67 -46.85 -6.24
N PRO A 123 1.91 -46.47 -6.59
CA PRO A 123 2.31 -45.08 -6.65
C PRO A 123 1.64 -44.38 -7.84
N THR A 124 0.82 -43.37 -7.57
CA THR A 124 0.39 -42.42 -8.60
C THR A 124 1.52 -41.42 -8.88
N PRO A 125 1.66 -40.89 -10.12
CA PRO A 125 2.72 -39.93 -10.48
C PRO A 125 2.63 -38.60 -9.70
N ASP A 126 1.46 -38.30 -9.14
CA ASP A 126 1.15 -37.11 -8.34
C ASP A 126 0.91 -37.48 -6.86
N GLY A 127 1.88 -38.14 -6.23
CA GLY A 127 1.81 -38.50 -4.81
C GLY A 127 1.79 -37.27 -3.89
N ASP A 128 0.62 -36.99 -3.31
CA ASP A 128 0.34 -36.16 -2.13
C ASP A 128 1.47 -35.24 -1.64
N ILE A 129 1.57 -34.06 -2.24
CA ILE A 129 2.36 -32.96 -1.69
C ILE A 129 1.50 -32.30 -0.59
N PRO A 130 1.90 -32.34 0.69
CA PRO A 130 1.09 -31.76 1.76
C PRO A 130 0.91 -30.25 1.53
N LYS A 131 -0.35 -29.80 1.48
CA LYS A 131 -0.70 -28.37 1.45
C LYS A 131 -0.10 -27.69 2.68
N PHE A 132 0.74 -26.68 2.45
CA PHE A 132 1.41 -25.79 3.41
C PHE A 132 2.57 -26.39 4.21
N ARG A 133 3.80 -25.93 3.92
CA ARG A 133 5.00 -26.21 4.73
C ARG A 133 5.61 -24.89 5.20
N TYR A 134 5.42 -24.55 6.46
CA TYR A 134 6.01 -23.35 7.08
C TYR A 134 7.19 -23.72 7.99
N CYS A 135 8.22 -22.88 7.96
CA CYS A 135 9.23 -22.79 9.01
C CYS A 135 8.83 -21.65 9.95
N PHE A 136 8.88 -21.91 11.25
CA PHE A 136 8.62 -20.93 12.30
C PHE A 136 9.95 -20.46 12.88
N TYR A 137 10.18 -19.15 12.86
CA TYR A 137 11.27 -18.49 13.55
C TYR A 137 10.75 -17.98 14.89
N LEU A 138 11.44 -18.28 15.98
CA LEU A 138 11.04 -17.89 17.33
C LEU A 138 12.24 -17.32 18.07
N ASP A 139 12.08 -16.15 18.69
CA ASP A 139 13.04 -15.63 19.67
C ASP A 139 12.44 -15.77 21.08
N PHE A 140 13.18 -16.35 22.01
CA PHE A 140 12.78 -16.48 23.42
C PHE A 140 13.82 -15.93 24.39
N LEU A 141 13.37 -15.46 25.56
CA LEU A 141 14.20 -14.79 26.58
C LEU A 141 14.90 -15.76 27.54
N ALA A 142 15.76 -16.62 27.01
CA ALA A 142 16.67 -17.42 27.81
C ALA A 142 17.95 -17.75 27.03
N PRO A 143 19.12 -17.87 27.69
CA PRO A 143 20.31 -18.44 27.06
C PRO A 143 20.09 -19.91 26.68
N GLU A 144 20.57 -20.36 25.51
CA GLU A 144 20.45 -21.76 25.07
C GLU A 144 20.98 -22.75 26.11
N GLY A 145 22.05 -22.38 26.83
CA GLY A 145 22.66 -23.23 27.85
C GLY A 145 21.90 -23.37 29.17
N SER A 146 20.86 -22.56 29.42
CA SER A 146 20.10 -22.65 30.67
C SER A 146 19.35 -23.97 30.76
N GLU A 147 19.13 -24.47 31.98
CA GLU A 147 18.39 -25.72 32.18
C GLU A 147 16.96 -25.65 31.64
N SER A 148 16.27 -24.53 31.88
CA SER A 148 14.92 -24.28 31.37
C SER A 148 14.87 -24.26 29.83
N ALA A 149 15.83 -23.58 29.18
CA ALA A 149 15.89 -23.53 27.72
C ALA A 149 16.24 -24.88 27.11
N ARG A 150 17.20 -25.62 27.67
CA ARG A 150 17.55 -26.97 27.22
C ARG A 150 16.37 -27.91 27.31
N ALA A 151 15.61 -27.86 28.40
CA ALA A 151 14.42 -28.68 28.59
C ALA A 151 13.28 -28.29 27.63
N ALA A 152 13.05 -26.99 27.40
CA ALA A 152 12.07 -26.52 26.42
C ALA A 152 12.44 -26.98 24.99
N LEU A 153 13.70 -26.82 24.60
CA LEU A 153 14.19 -27.26 23.28
C LEU A 153 14.14 -28.78 23.11
N ALA A 154 14.36 -29.55 24.16
CA ALA A 154 14.18 -31.00 24.13
C ALA A 154 12.71 -31.38 23.86
N ASN A 155 11.77 -30.81 24.63
CA ASN A 155 10.34 -31.02 24.42
C ASN A 155 9.87 -30.55 23.03
N LEU A 156 10.43 -29.47 22.51
CA LEU A 156 10.12 -28.99 21.17
C LEU A 156 10.63 -29.97 20.10
N ARG A 157 11.85 -30.53 20.26
CA ARG A 157 12.43 -31.52 19.33
C ARG A 157 11.68 -32.84 19.31
N GLU A 158 11.03 -33.23 20.41
CA GLU A 158 10.17 -34.42 20.45
C GLU A 158 8.90 -34.25 19.60
N GLN A 159 8.38 -33.02 19.52
CA GLN A 159 7.12 -32.71 18.85
C GLN A 159 7.32 -32.23 17.39
N CYS A 160 8.52 -31.73 17.07
CA CYS A 160 8.80 -31.06 15.81
C CYS A 160 9.80 -31.88 14.97
N PRO A 161 9.50 -32.22 13.71
CA PRO A 161 10.42 -32.94 12.83
C PRO A 161 11.77 -32.25 12.58
N TYR A 162 11.79 -30.93 12.73
CA TYR A 162 12.99 -30.10 12.59
C TYR A 162 12.95 -28.96 13.60
N VAL A 163 14.04 -28.82 14.35
CA VAL A 163 14.32 -27.69 15.24
C VAL A 163 15.81 -27.40 15.14
N ARG A 164 16.17 -26.15 14.87
CA ARG A 164 17.55 -25.69 14.87
C ARG A 164 17.66 -24.41 15.67
N VAL A 165 18.63 -24.38 16.58
CA VAL A 165 19.04 -23.14 17.22
C VAL A 165 19.93 -22.37 16.28
N LEU A 166 19.60 -21.09 16.04
CA LEU A 166 20.36 -20.19 15.20
C LEU A 166 21.46 -19.48 16.01
N GLY A 167 21.19 -19.21 17.29
CA GLY A 167 22.18 -18.73 18.25
C GLY A 167 21.55 -18.02 19.44
N SER A 168 22.34 -17.83 20.50
CA SER A 168 22.00 -17.00 21.65
C SER A 168 22.80 -15.70 21.65
N TYR A 169 22.15 -14.59 21.97
CA TYR A 169 22.74 -13.25 21.97
C TYR A 169 22.15 -12.35 23.07
N PRO A 170 22.85 -11.29 23.52
CA PRO A 170 22.34 -10.37 24.52
C PRO A 170 21.13 -9.56 24.00
N ALA A 171 20.05 -9.49 24.77
CA ALA A 171 18.78 -8.87 24.39
C ALA A 171 18.83 -7.32 24.30
N ARG A 172 19.88 -6.70 24.83
CA ARG A 172 20.06 -5.23 24.90
C ARG A 172 21.24 -4.70 24.06
N SER A 173 21.69 -5.48 23.06
CA SER A 173 22.74 -5.07 22.13
C SER A 173 24.08 -4.70 22.79
N TYR A 174 24.37 -5.21 23.98
CA TYR A 174 25.69 -5.05 24.58
C TYR A 174 26.70 -5.92 23.83
N LEU A 175 27.80 -5.33 23.41
CA LEU A 175 28.96 -6.09 22.97
C LEU A 175 29.60 -6.76 24.18
N VAL A 176 30.05 -8.00 24.02
CA VAL A 176 30.61 -8.82 25.11
C VAL A 176 31.92 -9.45 24.66
N GLY A 177 32.85 -9.60 25.59
CA GLY A 177 34.13 -10.27 25.37
C GLY A 177 35.15 -9.46 24.55
N PRO A 178 36.14 -10.10 23.90
CA PRO A 178 37.26 -9.43 23.23
C PRO A 178 36.83 -8.43 22.15
N ILE A 179 35.65 -8.62 21.57
CA ILE A 179 35.05 -7.70 20.60
C ILE A 179 34.68 -6.37 21.25
N GLN A 180 34.18 -6.37 22.49
CA GLN A 180 33.91 -5.13 23.22
C GLN A 180 35.21 -4.35 23.41
N GLU A 181 36.31 -5.03 23.71
CA GLU A 181 37.64 -4.42 23.90
C GLU A 181 38.20 -3.86 22.58
N VAL A 182 38.03 -4.59 21.47
CA VAL A 182 38.44 -4.12 20.13
C VAL A 182 37.60 -2.93 19.66
N VAL A 183 36.29 -2.93 19.95
CA VAL A 183 35.36 -1.86 19.57
C VAL A 183 35.56 -0.62 20.45
N ALA A 184 35.77 -0.80 21.76
CA ALA A 184 36.08 0.27 22.69
C ALA A 184 37.48 0.85 22.46
N GLY A 185 38.48 0.01 22.20
CA GLY A 185 39.85 0.43 21.88
C GLY A 185 40.01 1.13 20.53
N ARG A 186 39.01 1.03 19.66
CA ARG A 186 38.95 1.74 18.36
C ARG A 186 37.96 2.90 18.36
N ASN A 187 37.37 3.26 19.52
CA ASN A 187 36.39 4.34 19.65
C ASN A 187 35.22 4.26 18.65
N LEU A 188 34.83 3.04 18.24
CA LEU A 188 33.84 2.87 17.15
C LEU A 188 32.39 3.10 17.60
N LEU A 189 32.16 3.15 18.91
CA LEU A 189 30.90 3.53 19.52
C LEU A 189 31.22 4.77 20.36
N GLY A 190 30.68 5.93 19.97
CA GLY A 190 30.83 7.17 20.74
C GLY A 190 30.55 6.95 22.22
N SER A 191 31.24 7.70 23.09
CA SER A 191 31.14 7.57 24.55
C SER A 191 29.68 7.49 24.98
N ALA A 192 29.28 6.35 25.55
CA ALA A 192 27.89 6.11 25.94
C ALA A 192 27.40 7.22 26.89
N PRO A 193 26.33 7.97 26.55
CA PRO A 193 25.76 8.91 27.50
C PRO A 193 25.04 8.14 28.61
N ASP A 194 25.17 8.69 29.81
CA ASP A 194 24.73 8.16 31.08
C ASP A 194 23.29 7.60 31.03
N ALA A 195 23.11 6.36 31.50
CA ALA A 195 21.85 5.63 31.48
C ALA A 195 20.71 6.33 32.27
N ALA A 196 21.03 7.39 33.03
CA ALA A 196 20.09 8.24 33.74
C ALA A 196 19.29 9.18 32.81
N VAL A 197 19.89 9.70 31.74
CA VAL A 197 19.23 10.68 30.85
C VAL A 197 18.10 10.02 30.02
N ARG A 198 18.28 8.75 29.65
CA ARG A 198 17.27 7.95 28.93
C ARG A 198 16.02 7.61 29.75
N ARG A 199 16.07 7.71 31.09
CA ARG A 199 14.91 7.43 31.96
C ARG A 199 13.94 8.60 32.05
N GLN A 200 14.39 9.85 31.92
CA GLN A 200 13.51 11.02 32.01
C GLN A 200 12.71 11.30 30.73
N ARG A 201 13.17 10.87 29.55
CA ARG A 201 12.42 11.03 28.29
C ARG A 201 11.42 9.89 28.00
N ARG A 202 11.40 8.83 28.80
CA ARG A 202 10.48 7.66 28.64
C ARG A 202 9.07 7.87 29.22
N LEU A 203 8.72 9.08 29.64
CA LEU A 203 7.41 9.42 30.23
C LEU A 203 6.74 10.61 29.54
N THR A 204 6.69 10.62 28.21
CA THR A 204 5.58 11.27 27.48
C THR A 204 5.22 10.40 26.28
N ARG A 205 4.50 9.32 26.60
CA ARG A 205 3.78 8.50 25.63
C ARG A 205 2.61 9.36 25.12
N PRO A 206 2.45 9.65 23.81
CA PRO A 206 1.15 10.05 23.31
C PRO A 206 0.22 8.87 23.60
N GLN A 207 -0.84 9.14 24.34
CA GLN A 207 -1.88 8.16 24.59
C GLN A 207 -2.37 7.62 23.24
N ARG A 208 -2.60 6.31 23.21
CA ARG A 208 -3.15 5.60 22.05
C ARG A 208 -4.37 6.35 21.50
N LEU A 209 -4.31 6.61 20.21
CA LEU A 209 -5.42 6.98 19.34
C LEU A 209 -6.62 6.06 19.59
N LYS A 210 -7.54 6.49 20.45
CA LYS A 210 -8.86 5.89 20.64
C LYS A 210 -9.99 6.76 20.08
N ASP A 211 -9.66 7.91 19.53
CA ASP A 211 -10.63 8.82 18.95
C ASP A 211 -10.36 8.92 17.44
N ILE A 212 -10.80 7.90 16.69
CA ILE A 212 -11.11 8.10 15.28
C ILE A 212 -12.37 8.97 15.29
N LEU A 213 -12.20 10.27 15.03
CA LEU A 213 -13.32 11.17 14.84
C LEU A 213 -14.23 10.60 13.73
N PRO A 214 -15.56 10.52 13.93
CA PRO A 214 -16.46 10.11 12.87
C PRO A 214 -16.31 11.06 11.68
N ALA A 215 -16.48 10.53 10.46
CA ALA A 215 -16.28 11.26 9.19
C ALA A 215 -17.03 12.61 9.09
N SER A 216 -18.05 12.84 9.92
CA SER A 216 -18.77 14.11 10.06
C SER A 216 -17.98 15.24 10.71
N GLU A 217 -16.98 14.94 11.57
CA GLU A 217 -16.18 15.95 12.28
C GLU A 217 -14.91 16.34 11.52
N VAL A 218 -14.37 15.45 10.67
CA VAL A 218 -13.33 15.83 9.69
C VAL A 218 -13.89 16.86 8.70
N ALA A 219 -15.16 16.72 8.29
CA ALA A 219 -15.85 17.72 7.48
C ALA A 219 -16.08 19.06 8.20
N ALA A 220 -16.10 19.08 9.54
CA ALA A 220 -16.25 20.30 10.33
C ALA A 220 -14.89 21.00 10.57
N ALA A 221 -13.78 20.25 10.68
CA ALA A 221 -12.43 20.82 10.71
C ALA A 221 -12.02 21.48 9.37
N VAL A 222 -12.65 21.06 8.26
CA VAL A 222 -12.55 21.65 6.91
C VAL A 222 -13.32 22.99 6.80
N ALA A 223 -14.20 23.31 7.75
CA ALA A 223 -15.02 24.52 7.74
C ALA A 223 -14.55 25.53 8.80
N GLY A 224 -13.42 26.20 8.58
CA GLY A 224 -13.09 27.35 9.42
C GLY A 224 -11.67 27.89 9.41
N LYS A 225 -11.26 28.53 8.33
CA LYS A 225 -10.47 29.78 8.39
C LYS A 225 -10.90 30.66 7.22
N GLY A 226 -11.80 31.61 7.48
CA GLY A 226 -12.14 32.65 6.50
C GLY A 226 -10.91 33.51 6.22
N ALA A 227 -10.31 33.32 5.04
CA ALA A 227 -9.31 34.24 4.52
C ALA A 227 -10.00 35.57 4.19
N GLY A 228 -9.43 36.67 4.70
CA GLY A 228 -9.93 38.02 4.46
C GLY A 228 -10.03 38.30 2.96
N HIS A 229 -11.21 38.76 2.54
CA HIS A 229 -11.50 39.13 1.16
C HIS A 229 -10.72 40.41 0.81
N VAL A 230 -9.51 40.27 0.28
CA VAL A 230 -8.76 41.38 -0.31
C VAL A 230 -9.15 41.47 -1.77
N ALA A 231 -9.93 42.51 -2.11
CA ALA A 231 -10.28 42.83 -3.49
C ALA A 231 -9.02 43.20 -4.28
N GLY A 232 -8.49 42.25 -5.06
CA GLY A 232 -7.42 42.44 -6.03
C GLY A 232 -7.94 42.87 -7.41
N PRO A 233 -7.04 43.34 -8.31
CA PRO A 233 -7.38 44.13 -9.49
C PRO A 233 -8.24 43.40 -10.54
N SER A 234 -9.00 44.18 -11.33
CA SER A 234 -10.02 43.77 -12.31
C SER A 234 -9.50 43.07 -13.58
N SER A 235 -8.19 42.89 -13.75
CA SER A 235 -7.61 42.26 -14.95
C SER A 235 -7.53 40.74 -14.79
N PRO A 236 -7.82 39.95 -15.83
CA PRO A 236 -7.73 38.48 -15.77
C PRO A 236 -6.29 38.00 -15.50
N LEU A 237 -6.14 36.90 -14.75
CA LEU A 237 -4.82 36.27 -14.52
C LEU A 237 -4.27 35.75 -15.84
N ARG A 238 -2.97 35.97 -16.09
CA ARG A 238 -2.26 35.51 -17.28
C ARG A 238 -1.50 34.25 -16.93
N VAL A 239 -1.98 33.12 -17.43
CA VAL A 239 -1.50 31.79 -17.06
C VAL A 239 -0.77 31.14 -18.24
N GLY A 240 0.45 30.71 -18.01
CA GLY A 240 1.18 29.84 -18.92
C GLY A 240 1.07 28.38 -18.49
N VAL A 241 0.64 27.48 -19.37
CA VAL A 241 0.61 26.04 -19.12
C VAL A 241 1.77 25.37 -19.85
N VAL A 242 2.70 24.74 -19.13
CA VAL A 242 3.81 23.97 -19.72
C VAL A 242 3.44 22.49 -19.72
N GLY A 243 3.46 21.85 -20.89
CA GLY A 243 3.03 20.47 -21.05
C GLY A 243 1.56 20.38 -21.45
N TYR A 244 1.27 20.50 -22.73
CA TYR A 244 -0.08 20.47 -23.28
C TYR A 244 -0.58 19.05 -23.62
N GLY A 245 -0.47 18.14 -22.64
CA GLY A 245 -0.99 16.77 -22.70
C GLY A 245 -2.45 16.67 -22.25
N THR A 246 -2.89 15.50 -21.79
CA THR A 246 -4.27 15.29 -21.31
C THR A 246 -4.63 16.22 -20.15
N LEU A 247 -3.77 16.30 -19.12
CA LEU A 247 -3.98 17.17 -17.96
C LEU A 247 -3.78 18.64 -18.33
N GLY A 248 -2.75 18.96 -19.12
CA GLY A 248 -2.47 20.34 -19.53
C GLY A 248 -3.57 20.96 -20.40
N ARG A 249 -4.16 20.20 -21.34
CA ARG A 249 -5.32 20.67 -22.10
C ARG A 249 -6.51 20.93 -21.18
N PHE A 250 -6.80 19.99 -20.28
CA PHE A 250 -7.85 20.14 -19.28
C PHE A 250 -7.66 21.40 -18.43
N MET A 251 -6.43 21.62 -17.93
CA MET A 251 -6.10 22.80 -17.12
C MET A 251 -6.23 24.09 -17.91
N ALA A 252 -5.73 24.13 -19.14
CA ALA A 252 -5.80 25.32 -19.97
C ALA A 252 -7.24 25.71 -20.30
N GLN A 253 -8.09 24.74 -20.65
CA GLN A 253 -9.51 24.97 -20.90
C GLN A 253 -10.24 25.42 -19.64
N ALA A 254 -10.00 24.75 -18.52
CA ALA A 254 -10.64 25.09 -17.25
C ALA A 254 -10.28 26.51 -16.78
N LEU A 255 -9.01 26.92 -16.94
CA LEU A 255 -8.55 28.26 -16.57
C LEU A 255 -9.12 29.34 -17.50
N ASP A 256 -9.26 29.06 -18.81
CA ASP A 256 -9.93 29.95 -19.77
C ASP A 256 -11.41 30.15 -19.39
N GLU A 257 -12.13 29.07 -19.08
CA GLU A 257 -13.51 29.12 -18.58
C GLU A 257 -13.66 29.87 -17.25
N MET A 258 -12.60 29.93 -16.44
CA MET A 258 -12.54 30.71 -15.21
C MET A 258 -12.16 32.18 -15.45
N GLY A 259 -12.03 32.59 -16.72
CA GLY A 259 -11.75 33.98 -17.12
C GLY A 259 -10.27 34.35 -17.11
N CYS A 260 -9.35 33.37 -17.14
CA CYS A 260 -7.93 33.65 -17.27
C CYS A 260 -7.53 33.84 -18.74
N SER A 261 -6.46 34.60 -18.99
CA SER A 261 -5.80 34.60 -20.29
C SER A 261 -4.78 33.47 -20.32
N VAL A 262 -4.99 32.46 -21.17
CA VAL A 262 -4.19 31.23 -21.16
C VAL A 262 -3.32 31.11 -22.41
N SER A 263 -2.04 30.84 -22.20
CA SER A 263 -1.10 30.39 -23.23
C SER A 263 -0.55 29.02 -22.83
N ALA A 264 -0.22 28.18 -23.79
CA ALA A 264 0.32 26.85 -23.52
C ALA A 264 1.57 26.53 -24.35
N LEU A 265 2.50 25.78 -23.76
CA LEU A 265 3.73 25.31 -24.38
C LEU A 265 3.72 23.79 -24.51
N GLN A 266 3.89 23.28 -25.73
CA GLN A 266 4.10 21.86 -25.99
C GLN A 266 5.50 21.41 -25.55
N THR A 267 5.60 20.18 -25.06
CA THR A 267 6.86 19.52 -24.70
C THR A 267 7.05 18.25 -25.55
N GLU A 268 8.23 17.62 -25.47
CA GLU A 268 8.50 16.40 -26.25
C GLU A 268 7.55 15.23 -25.94
N SER A 269 6.98 15.22 -24.73
CA SER A 269 6.01 14.21 -24.29
C SER A 269 4.56 14.56 -24.62
N THR A 270 4.31 15.66 -25.34
CA THR A 270 2.95 16.04 -25.75
C THR A 270 2.67 15.62 -27.19
N PRO A 271 1.52 14.99 -27.47
CA PRO A 271 1.16 14.66 -28.85
C PRO A 271 1.05 15.93 -29.70
N ILE A 272 1.52 15.86 -30.94
CA ILE A 272 1.37 16.96 -31.91
C ILE A 272 -0.12 17.15 -32.14
N ILE A 273 -0.66 18.30 -31.72
CA ILE A 273 -2.06 18.64 -31.98
C ILE A 273 -2.14 19.22 -33.39
N THR A 274 -2.77 18.46 -34.29
CA THR A 274 -3.07 18.87 -35.67
C THR A 274 -4.48 19.43 -35.84
N ARG A 275 -5.33 19.40 -34.80
CA ARG A 275 -6.68 19.96 -34.85
C ARG A 275 -6.71 21.41 -34.39
N VAL A 276 -6.96 22.30 -35.35
CA VAL A 276 -7.28 23.72 -35.12
C VAL A 276 -8.78 23.88 -35.37
N THR A 277 -9.53 24.27 -34.34
CA THR A 277 -10.94 24.63 -34.50
C THR A 277 -11.00 26.07 -35.04
N PRO A 278 -11.60 26.35 -36.21
CA PRO A 278 -11.72 27.72 -36.68
C PRO A 278 -12.63 28.52 -35.74
N PRO A 279 -12.35 29.81 -35.50
CA PRO A 279 -13.15 30.63 -34.60
C PRO A 279 -14.58 30.77 -35.14
N GLY A 280 -15.56 30.20 -34.43
CA GLY A 280 -16.99 30.45 -34.64
C GLY A 280 -17.85 29.34 -35.28
N GLY A 281 -17.34 28.13 -35.51
CA GLY A 281 -18.14 27.04 -36.09
C GLY A 281 -18.84 26.13 -35.06
N LYS A 282 -20.18 26.09 -35.04
CA LYS A 282 -20.93 25.01 -34.35
C LYS A 282 -20.57 23.64 -34.95
N PRO A 283 -20.48 22.56 -34.15
CA PRO A 283 -20.23 21.22 -34.68
C PRO A 283 -21.41 20.79 -35.57
N ARG A 284 -21.13 20.41 -36.83
CA ARG A 284 -22.13 19.79 -37.70
C ARG A 284 -22.29 18.32 -37.29
N HIS A 285 -23.54 17.94 -37.06
CA HIS A 285 -23.96 16.55 -36.90
C HIS A 285 -24.33 15.99 -38.27
N ASP A 286 -23.34 15.61 -39.07
CA ASP A 286 -23.55 14.71 -40.21
C ASP A 286 -22.44 13.67 -40.28
N GLY A 287 -22.85 12.40 -40.21
CA GLY A 287 -21.98 11.23 -40.08
C GLY A 287 -21.33 10.80 -41.39
N SER A 288 -20.56 11.68 -42.03
CA SER A 288 -19.62 11.27 -43.10
C SER A 288 -18.19 11.20 -42.58
N SER A 289 -17.50 10.10 -42.89
CA SER A 289 -16.10 9.84 -42.56
C SER A 289 -15.18 10.96 -43.06
N PRO A 290 -14.14 11.37 -42.31
CA PRO A 290 -13.25 12.43 -42.75
C PRO A 290 -12.18 11.86 -43.69
N ASP A 291 -12.22 12.31 -44.94
CA ASP A 291 -11.11 12.19 -45.90
C ASP A 291 -9.87 12.96 -45.39
N GLU A 292 -8.69 12.44 -45.73
CA GLU A 292 -7.36 12.77 -45.16
C GLU A 292 -6.74 14.12 -45.59
N ASP A 293 -7.48 15.07 -46.18
CA ASP A 293 -6.89 16.27 -46.83
C ASP A 293 -7.16 17.60 -46.09
N HIS A 294 -6.77 17.72 -44.82
CA HIS A 294 -6.73 19.03 -44.14
C HIS A 294 -5.34 19.31 -43.56
N ALA A 295 -4.50 19.91 -44.42
CA ALA A 295 -3.17 20.40 -44.14
C ALA A 295 -3.13 21.65 -43.23
N ASP A 296 -2.14 21.65 -42.35
CA ASP A 296 -1.49 22.75 -41.62
C ASP A 296 -2.04 24.18 -41.84
N VAL A 297 -2.81 24.68 -40.87
CA VAL A 297 -3.09 26.12 -40.75
C VAL A 297 -2.20 26.71 -39.65
N LEU A 298 -0.96 27.02 -40.02
CA LEU A 298 -0.12 27.95 -39.26
C LEU A 298 -0.77 29.34 -39.35
N LEU A 299 -1.09 29.97 -38.22
CA LEU A 299 -1.37 31.41 -38.22
C LEU A 299 -0.14 32.14 -38.77
N SER A 300 -0.32 33.32 -39.39
CA SER A 300 0.74 34.14 -40.01
C SER A 300 1.95 34.44 -39.11
N ASN A 301 1.86 34.12 -37.81
CA ASN A 301 2.85 34.37 -36.77
C ASN A 301 3.50 33.08 -36.23
N GLY A 302 3.15 31.91 -36.79
CA GLY A 302 3.64 30.59 -36.35
C GLY A 302 3.01 30.05 -35.07
N LEU A 303 1.87 30.60 -34.64
CA LEU A 303 1.08 30.11 -33.51
C LEU A 303 -0.01 29.13 -33.98
N MET A 304 -0.24 28.10 -33.18
CA MET A 304 -1.41 27.22 -33.28
C MET A 304 -2.47 27.70 -32.27
N ARG A 305 -3.76 27.49 -32.56
CA ARG A 305 -4.85 27.83 -31.62
C ARG A 305 -5.70 26.59 -31.38
N ASP A 306 -5.85 26.22 -30.11
CA ASP A 306 -6.81 25.22 -29.65
C ASP A 306 -7.87 25.98 -28.85
N GLU A 307 -9.05 26.17 -29.45
CA GLU A 307 -10.11 27.05 -28.93
C GLU A 307 -9.61 28.49 -28.64
N ASN A 308 -9.64 28.93 -27.37
CA ASN A 308 -9.19 30.25 -26.93
C ASN A 308 -7.72 30.26 -26.46
N VAL A 309 -7.05 29.10 -26.43
CA VAL A 309 -5.69 28.96 -25.89
C VAL A 309 -4.66 29.25 -26.97
N ASN A 310 -3.69 30.13 -26.67
CA ASN A 310 -2.56 30.40 -27.55
C ASN A 310 -1.51 29.30 -27.38
N LEU A 311 -1.32 28.45 -28.40
CA LEU A 311 -0.43 27.30 -28.33
C LEU A 311 0.94 27.61 -28.98
N PHE A 312 1.99 27.32 -28.22
CA PHE A 312 3.38 27.48 -28.62
C PHE A 312 4.05 26.10 -28.78
N PRO A 313 4.74 25.86 -29.90
CA PRO A 313 5.57 24.66 -30.04
C PRO A 313 6.75 24.73 -29.06
N LYS A 314 7.35 23.58 -28.74
CA LYS A 314 8.53 23.48 -27.87
C LYS A 314 9.65 24.45 -28.26
N THR A 315 9.90 24.61 -29.56
CA THR A 315 10.94 25.50 -30.11
C THR A 315 10.70 26.98 -29.82
N ALA A 316 9.47 27.36 -29.45
CA ALA A 316 9.07 28.71 -29.12
C ALA A 316 9.03 28.98 -27.59
N ALA A 317 9.65 28.14 -26.76
CA ALA A 317 9.70 28.32 -25.29
C ALA A 317 10.17 29.73 -24.86
N ASN A 318 11.14 30.31 -25.58
CA ASN A 318 11.58 31.70 -25.34
C ASN A 318 10.45 32.71 -25.58
N LYS A 319 9.71 32.58 -26.69
CA LYS A 319 8.58 33.48 -27.01
C LYS A 319 7.44 33.33 -26.01
N PHE A 320 7.17 32.10 -25.58
CA PHE A 320 6.16 31.78 -24.58
C PHE A 320 6.50 32.41 -23.21
N LEU A 321 7.70 32.17 -22.69
CA LEU A 321 8.08 32.70 -21.36
C LEU A 321 8.40 34.20 -21.36
N ALA A 322 8.71 34.79 -22.52
CA ALA A 322 8.85 36.24 -22.66
C ALA A 322 7.51 37.00 -22.55
N GLN A 323 6.38 36.29 -22.57
CA GLN A 323 5.09 36.89 -22.28
C GLN A 323 5.04 37.38 -20.83
N ASP A 324 4.22 38.39 -20.59
CA ASP A 324 3.94 38.90 -19.25
C ASP A 324 2.94 37.98 -18.53
N LEU A 325 3.40 36.77 -18.20
CA LEU A 325 2.67 35.75 -17.45
C LEU A 325 2.79 36.02 -15.95
N ASP A 326 1.67 35.92 -15.23
CA ASP A 326 1.61 36.03 -13.76
C ASP A 326 2.00 34.69 -13.10
N ILE A 327 1.54 33.58 -13.68
CA ILE A 327 1.78 32.22 -13.18
C ILE A 327 2.06 31.25 -14.33
N VAL A 328 3.00 30.32 -14.11
CA VAL A 328 3.37 29.23 -15.02
C VAL A 328 3.06 27.90 -14.34
N VAL A 329 2.12 27.14 -14.88
CA VAL A 329 1.66 25.85 -14.36
C VAL A 329 2.31 24.71 -15.13
N MET A 330 3.10 23.88 -14.45
CA MET A 330 3.78 22.70 -14.98
C MET A 330 2.81 21.52 -14.99
N CYS A 331 2.26 21.23 -16.17
CA CYS A 331 1.38 20.11 -16.46
C CYS A 331 2.14 18.99 -17.21
N VAL A 332 3.24 18.53 -16.62
CA VAL A 332 4.12 17.51 -17.20
C VAL A 332 4.10 16.24 -16.37
N GLN A 333 4.41 15.10 -17.00
CA GLN A 333 4.55 13.83 -16.28
C GLN A 333 5.66 13.96 -15.21
N PRO A 334 5.50 13.38 -14.01
CA PRO A 334 6.50 13.50 -12.95
C PRO A 334 7.92 13.10 -13.38
N LEU A 335 8.04 12.04 -14.19
CA LEU A 335 9.32 11.55 -14.73
C LEU A 335 10.00 12.52 -15.71
N ASP A 336 9.23 13.41 -16.33
CA ASP A 336 9.71 14.40 -17.30
C ASP A 336 9.99 15.76 -16.67
N LEU A 337 9.54 16.02 -15.44
CA LEU A 337 9.57 17.34 -14.81
C LEU A 337 10.98 17.94 -14.82
N GLU A 338 11.98 17.22 -14.31
CA GLU A 338 13.36 17.70 -14.27
C GLU A 338 13.90 18.03 -15.67
N ARG A 339 13.61 17.18 -16.65
CA ARG A 339 14.07 17.35 -18.04
C ARG A 339 13.42 18.56 -18.70
N VAL A 340 12.11 18.74 -18.50
CA VAL A 340 11.38 19.87 -19.06
C VAL A 340 11.85 21.17 -18.41
N VAL A 341 11.92 21.24 -17.09
CA VAL A 341 12.38 22.45 -16.37
C VAL A 341 13.78 22.85 -16.83
N ARG A 342 14.72 21.90 -16.95
CA ARG A 342 16.08 22.17 -17.48
C ARG A 342 16.10 22.71 -18.91
N SER A 343 15.08 22.40 -19.72
CA SER A 343 14.99 22.85 -21.11
C SER A 343 14.40 24.26 -21.27
N LEU A 344 13.81 24.81 -20.21
CA LEU A 344 13.21 26.13 -20.24
C LEU A 344 14.29 27.22 -20.09
N PRO A 345 14.10 28.40 -20.72
CA PRO A 345 14.95 29.56 -20.48
C PRO A 345 14.70 30.13 -19.07
N MET A 346 15.40 29.58 -18.07
CA MET A 346 15.19 29.84 -16.65
C MET A 346 15.23 31.32 -16.25
N HIS A 347 16.01 32.14 -16.96
CA HIS A 347 16.07 33.58 -16.74
C HIS A 347 14.73 34.30 -16.99
N LEU A 348 13.86 33.75 -17.84
CA LEU A 348 12.51 34.28 -18.12
C LEU A 348 11.46 33.83 -17.10
N LEU A 349 11.81 32.93 -16.16
CA LEU A 349 10.94 32.53 -15.05
C LEU A 349 11.12 33.40 -13.80
N ARG A 350 12.09 34.32 -13.80
CA ARG A 350 12.33 35.23 -12.68
C ARG A 350 11.15 36.19 -12.51
N GLY A 351 10.74 36.42 -11.26
CA GLY A 351 9.58 37.29 -10.96
C GLY A 351 8.23 36.75 -11.43
N LYS A 352 8.14 35.44 -11.74
CA LYS A 352 6.88 34.74 -12.03
C LYS A 352 6.60 33.73 -10.93
N VAL A 353 5.32 33.39 -10.73
CA VAL A 353 4.91 32.25 -9.91
C VAL A 353 4.99 30.98 -10.75
N VAL A 354 5.65 29.94 -10.23
CA VAL A 354 5.64 28.60 -10.82
C VAL A 354 4.80 27.69 -9.93
N ALA A 355 3.92 26.92 -10.56
CA ALA A 355 3.10 25.88 -9.93
C ALA A 355 3.31 24.56 -10.65
N ASP A 356 3.15 23.42 -9.97
CA ASP A 356 3.02 22.11 -10.61
C ASP A 356 1.62 21.51 -10.42
N THR A 357 1.40 20.33 -10.99
CA THR A 357 0.13 19.57 -10.88
C THR A 357 0.39 18.09 -10.61
N GLY A 358 1.51 17.77 -9.97
CA GLY A 358 1.99 16.40 -9.76
C GLY A 358 1.38 15.73 -8.53
N SER A 359 1.08 14.43 -8.64
CA SER A 359 0.49 13.62 -7.56
C SER A 359 1.46 13.20 -6.45
N ALA A 360 2.74 13.55 -6.55
CA ALA A 360 3.77 13.34 -5.54
C ALA A 360 4.45 14.69 -5.26
N MET A 361 3.89 15.44 -4.32
CA MET A 361 4.22 16.86 -4.13
C MET A 361 5.66 17.05 -3.63
N THR A 362 6.18 16.13 -2.82
CA THR A 362 7.55 16.21 -2.27
C THR A 362 8.59 16.11 -3.39
N GLU A 363 8.43 15.14 -4.29
CA GLU A 363 9.38 14.93 -5.41
C GLU A 363 9.33 16.11 -6.40
N ALA A 364 8.14 16.64 -6.68
CA ALA A 364 7.97 17.81 -7.53
C ALA A 364 8.62 19.06 -6.91
N ARG A 365 8.35 19.31 -5.62
CA ARG A 365 8.94 20.41 -4.85
C ARG A 365 10.46 20.36 -4.87
N ASP A 366 11.04 19.25 -4.47
CA ASP A 366 12.50 19.11 -4.32
C ASP A 366 13.20 19.28 -5.67
N THR A 367 12.57 18.76 -6.73
CA THR A 367 13.04 18.96 -8.10
C THR A 367 12.99 20.42 -8.51
N MET A 368 11.88 21.12 -8.26
CA MET A 368 11.73 22.53 -8.62
C MET A 368 12.62 23.45 -7.77
N LEU A 369 12.78 23.21 -6.47
CA LEU A 369 13.67 23.98 -5.61
C LEU A 369 15.14 23.88 -6.06
N ARG A 370 15.56 22.69 -6.52
CA ARG A 370 16.91 22.45 -7.03
C ARG A 370 17.19 23.11 -8.38
N LEU A 371 16.16 23.29 -9.22
CA LEU A 371 16.34 23.73 -10.61
C LEU A 371 15.94 25.19 -10.85
N LEU A 372 14.90 25.70 -10.16
CA LEU A 372 14.39 27.05 -10.36
C LEU A 372 15.33 28.10 -9.73
N PRO A 373 15.51 29.28 -10.37
CA PRO A 373 16.23 30.40 -9.77
C PRO A 373 15.69 30.76 -8.38
N LEU A 374 16.54 31.24 -7.48
CA LEU A 374 16.14 31.61 -6.11
C LEU A 374 15.09 32.74 -6.06
N ASP A 375 15.05 33.58 -7.10
CA ASP A 375 14.13 34.70 -7.31
C ASP A 375 12.88 34.33 -8.14
N THR A 376 12.62 33.03 -8.32
CA THR A 376 11.37 32.51 -8.87
C THR A 376 10.48 32.02 -7.74
N GLU A 377 9.22 32.45 -7.72
CA GLU A 377 8.26 32.01 -6.72
C GLU A 377 7.76 30.60 -7.06
N LEU A 378 7.50 29.79 -6.04
CA LEU A 378 7.12 28.39 -6.17
C LEU A 378 5.95 28.08 -5.24
N ILE A 379 4.90 27.53 -5.81
CA ILE A 379 3.86 26.77 -5.11
C ILE A 379 3.86 25.34 -5.65
N CYS A 380 3.60 24.36 -4.81
CA CYS A 380 3.29 23.02 -5.29
C CYS A 380 1.79 22.79 -5.22
N THR A 381 1.20 22.11 -6.21
CA THR A 381 -0.24 21.81 -6.18
C THR A 381 -0.52 20.40 -6.64
N ASP A 382 -1.54 19.77 -6.05
CA ASP A 382 -2.10 18.52 -6.52
C ASP A 382 -3.61 18.65 -6.77
N LEU A 383 -4.00 18.31 -7.99
CA LEU A 383 -5.39 18.13 -8.36
C LEU A 383 -5.70 16.66 -8.17
N MET A 384 -6.36 16.32 -7.06
CA MET A 384 -6.83 14.96 -6.78
C MET A 384 -7.99 14.53 -7.71
N PHE A 385 -8.16 15.22 -8.84
CA PHE A 385 -9.14 15.00 -9.88
C PHE A 385 -8.59 15.46 -11.24
N GLY A 386 -9.22 15.03 -12.32
CA GLY A 386 -8.83 15.46 -13.65
C GLY A 386 -9.89 15.13 -14.70
N PRO A 387 -9.54 15.12 -15.99
CA PRO A 387 -10.47 14.79 -17.07
C PRO A 387 -11.01 13.34 -16.99
N TRP A 388 -10.35 12.46 -16.24
CA TRP A 388 -10.84 11.11 -15.93
C TRP A 388 -11.96 11.10 -14.87
N THR A 389 -12.10 12.15 -14.06
CA THR A 389 -13.07 12.22 -12.97
C THR A 389 -14.49 12.48 -13.54
N PRO A 390 -15.49 11.61 -13.28
CA PRO A 390 -16.81 11.73 -13.90
C PRO A 390 -17.56 13.04 -13.59
N LYS A 391 -17.40 13.59 -12.38
CA LYS A 391 -18.04 14.85 -11.97
C LYS A 391 -17.50 16.05 -12.75
N VAL A 392 -16.19 16.05 -13.04
CA VAL A 392 -15.49 17.11 -13.77
C VAL A 392 -16.01 17.21 -15.19
N LYS A 393 -16.23 16.08 -15.88
CA LYS A 393 -16.83 16.05 -17.22
C LYS A 393 -18.23 16.67 -17.29
N LYS A 394 -18.93 16.74 -16.16
CA LYS A 394 -20.26 17.37 -16.04
C LYS A 394 -20.18 18.83 -15.60
N GLY A 395 -18.99 19.42 -15.58
CA GLY A 395 -18.75 20.80 -15.14
C GLY A 395 -18.89 21.02 -13.63
N ASN A 396 -18.97 19.96 -12.82
CA ASN A 396 -19.18 20.06 -11.38
C ASN A 396 -17.92 19.70 -10.60
N TRP A 397 -17.30 20.72 -10.01
CA TRP A 397 -16.06 20.59 -9.24
C TRP A 397 -16.31 20.68 -7.73
N ALA A 398 -17.58 20.80 -7.32
CA ALA A 398 -17.96 21.02 -5.93
C ALA A 398 -17.49 19.86 -5.04
N GLY A 399 -16.74 20.21 -3.99
CA GLY A 399 -16.17 19.29 -3.01
C GLY A 399 -15.01 18.45 -3.52
N LEU A 400 -14.51 18.68 -4.75
CA LEU A 400 -13.29 18.00 -5.22
C LEU A 400 -12.05 18.59 -4.53
N PRO A 401 -11.08 17.76 -4.11
CA PRO A 401 -9.91 18.23 -3.37
C PRO A 401 -8.91 18.92 -4.30
N PHE A 402 -8.50 20.12 -3.94
CA PHE A 402 -7.36 20.82 -4.53
C PHE A 402 -6.37 21.12 -3.41
N VAL A 403 -5.20 20.50 -3.45
CA VAL A 403 -4.19 20.65 -2.41
C VAL A 403 -3.08 21.56 -2.91
N TYR A 404 -2.56 22.43 -2.04
CA TYR A 404 -1.44 23.30 -2.38
C TYR A 404 -0.50 23.55 -1.20
N ASP A 405 0.77 23.76 -1.53
CA ASP A 405 1.85 24.12 -0.61
C ASP A 405 2.53 25.41 -1.09
N ARG A 406 2.64 26.42 -0.22
CA ARG A 406 3.33 27.68 -0.50
C ARG A 406 4.82 27.58 -0.17
N VAL A 407 5.54 26.86 -1.01
CA VAL A 407 6.96 26.52 -0.80
C VAL A 407 7.86 27.76 -0.72
N ARG A 408 7.74 28.68 -1.69
CA ARG A 408 8.53 29.92 -1.74
C ARG A 408 7.70 31.03 -2.37
N VAL A 409 7.06 31.85 -1.54
CA VAL A 409 6.18 32.94 -2.00
C VAL A 409 6.48 34.25 -1.25
N SER A 410 7.03 35.24 -1.95
CA SER A 410 7.25 36.59 -1.43
C SER A 410 5.94 37.37 -1.23
N LYS A 411 6.01 38.43 -0.40
CA LYS A 411 4.86 39.29 -0.09
C LYS A 411 4.20 39.91 -1.32
N GLU A 412 5.00 40.23 -2.34
CA GLU A 412 4.54 40.83 -3.60
C GLU A 412 3.69 39.86 -4.43
N HIS A 413 4.00 38.57 -4.37
CA HIS A 413 3.32 37.53 -5.16
C HIS A 413 2.19 36.82 -4.42
N GLN A 414 2.00 37.10 -3.11
CA GLN A 414 0.89 36.53 -2.33
C GLN A 414 -0.48 36.79 -2.99
N ASN A 415 -0.68 37.98 -3.57
CA ASN A 415 -1.92 38.30 -4.26
C ASN A 415 -2.14 37.44 -5.52
N VAL A 416 -1.08 37.15 -6.29
CA VAL A 416 -1.18 36.28 -7.49
C VAL A 416 -1.57 34.87 -7.07
N VAL A 417 -0.89 34.31 -6.06
CA VAL A 417 -1.15 32.96 -5.55
C VAL A 417 -2.57 32.85 -4.99
N THR A 418 -3.01 33.81 -4.17
CA THR A 418 -4.37 33.82 -3.62
C THR A 418 -5.42 33.93 -4.70
N ARG A 419 -5.22 34.80 -5.72
CA ARG A 419 -6.14 34.88 -6.85
C ARG A 419 -6.20 33.58 -7.63
N PHE A 420 -5.08 32.88 -7.80
CA PHE A 420 -5.03 31.58 -8.47
C PHE A 420 -5.80 30.51 -7.70
N ILE A 421 -5.60 30.40 -6.38
CA ILE A 421 -6.35 29.45 -5.52
C ILE A 421 -7.85 29.77 -5.54
N ASN A 422 -8.22 31.05 -5.49
CA ASN A 422 -9.62 31.49 -5.54
C ASN A 422 -10.35 31.06 -6.82
N LEU A 423 -9.63 30.78 -7.93
CA LEU A 423 -10.24 30.21 -9.13
C LEU A 423 -10.88 28.85 -8.84
N PHE A 424 -10.17 27.98 -8.12
CA PHE A 424 -10.66 26.66 -7.71
C PHE A 424 -11.76 26.77 -6.65
N GLU A 425 -11.61 27.69 -5.69
CA GLU A 425 -12.68 27.97 -4.70
C GLU A 425 -13.96 28.47 -5.38
N SER A 426 -13.86 29.28 -6.44
CA SER A 426 -15.03 29.77 -7.19
C SER A 426 -15.81 28.63 -7.86
N LYS A 427 -15.12 27.53 -8.19
CA LYS A 427 -15.70 26.27 -8.68
C LYS A 427 -16.14 25.33 -7.55
N LYS A 428 -16.09 25.81 -6.31
CA LYS A 428 -16.47 25.11 -5.07
C LYS A 428 -15.56 23.91 -4.75
N CYS A 429 -14.32 23.90 -5.23
CA CYS A 429 -13.32 22.91 -4.80
C CYS A 429 -13.04 23.06 -3.31
N ASN A 430 -12.71 21.95 -2.65
CA ASN A 430 -12.16 21.98 -1.31
C ASN A 430 -10.66 22.27 -1.41
N CYS A 431 -10.30 23.55 -1.28
CA CYS A 431 -8.91 24.01 -1.41
C CYS A 431 -8.21 23.89 -0.06
N MET A 432 -7.17 23.07 0.03
CA MET A 432 -6.50 22.72 1.28
C MET A 432 -5.02 23.11 1.21
N GLU A 433 -4.61 23.99 2.12
CA GLU A 433 -3.21 24.33 2.32
C GLU A 433 -2.57 23.31 3.28
N MET A 434 -1.54 22.62 2.82
CA MET A 434 -0.73 21.70 3.64
C MET A 434 0.66 21.54 3.00
N SER A 435 1.64 21.12 3.80
CA SER A 435 2.99 20.87 3.29
C SER A 435 3.00 19.69 2.30
N ALA A 436 3.96 19.69 1.39
CA ALA A 436 4.18 18.56 0.47
C ALA A 436 4.36 17.22 1.21
N GLU A 437 5.04 17.23 2.37
CA GLU A 437 5.20 16.05 3.23
C GLU A 437 3.88 15.55 3.81
N GLU A 438 3.09 16.45 4.41
CA GLU A 438 1.77 16.10 4.97
C GLU A 438 0.84 15.55 3.89
N HIS A 439 0.86 16.17 2.70
CA HIS A 439 0.10 15.68 1.56
C HIS A 439 0.50 14.25 1.19
N ASP A 440 1.79 14.00 0.99
CA ASP A 440 2.26 12.70 0.54
C ASP A 440 2.06 11.62 1.63
N GLU A 441 2.18 11.96 2.91
CA GLU A 441 1.85 11.07 4.03
C GLU A 441 0.37 10.66 4.02
N MET A 442 -0.54 11.61 3.75
CA MET A 442 -1.98 11.39 3.80
C MET A 442 -2.56 10.78 2.52
N ALA A 443 -2.09 11.19 1.35
CA ALA A 443 -2.73 10.93 0.07
C ALA A 443 -2.01 9.88 -0.79
N LEU A 444 -0.68 9.82 -0.74
CA LEU A 444 0.09 9.00 -1.68
C LEU A 444 -0.18 7.50 -1.49
N ALA A 445 -0.25 7.03 -0.24
CA ALA A 445 -0.55 5.64 0.08
C ALA A 445 -1.97 5.20 -0.34
N PRO A 446 -3.06 5.91 0.04
CA PRO A 446 -4.40 5.59 -0.44
C PRO A 446 -4.55 5.67 -1.97
N ASN A 447 -3.95 6.66 -2.62
CA ASN A 447 -3.99 6.80 -4.07
C ASN A 447 -3.25 5.64 -4.75
N PHE A 448 -2.06 5.29 -4.26
CA PHE A 448 -1.31 4.16 -4.77
C PHE A 448 -2.11 2.84 -4.67
N LEU A 449 -2.73 2.57 -3.51
CA LEU A 449 -3.56 1.38 -3.33
C LEU A 449 -4.78 1.37 -4.28
N THR A 450 -5.44 2.52 -4.44
CA THR A 450 -6.57 2.69 -5.38
C THR A 450 -6.15 2.35 -6.80
N HIS A 451 -4.97 2.82 -7.23
CA HIS A 451 -4.42 2.47 -8.54
C HIS A 451 -4.09 0.99 -8.67
N VAL A 452 -3.46 0.38 -7.66
CA VAL A 452 -3.15 -1.06 -7.68
C VAL A 452 -4.44 -1.87 -7.86
N LEU A 453 -5.48 -1.58 -7.07
CA LEU A 453 -6.75 -2.30 -7.11
C LEU A 453 -7.46 -2.08 -8.44
N GLY A 454 -7.69 -0.83 -8.85
CA GLY A 454 -8.39 -0.52 -10.10
C GLY A 454 -7.67 -1.08 -11.33
N ARG A 455 -6.34 -0.98 -11.39
CA ARG A 455 -5.54 -1.55 -12.48
C ARG A 455 -5.50 -3.09 -12.45
N THR A 456 -5.70 -3.72 -11.29
CA THR A 456 -5.79 -5.18 -11.17
C THR A 456 -7.15 -5.67 -11.65
N VAL A 457 -8.24 -5.03 -11.20
CA VAL A 457 -9.61 -5.32 -11.65
C VAL A 457 -9.71 -5.19 -13.15
N ALA A 458 -9.17 -4.12 -13.72
CA ALA A 458 -9.27 -3.87 -15.15
C ALA A 458 -8.49 -4.87 -16.04
N ARG A 459 -7.68 -5.74 -15.43
CA ARG A 459 -6.99 -6.85 -16.12
C ARG A 459 -7.71 -8.19 -15.96
N GLN A 460 -8.80 -8.25 -15.21
CA GLN A 460 -9.58 -9.48 -15.04
C GLN A 460 -10.53 -9.66 -16.21
N GLU A 461 -10.62 -10.88 -16.75
CA GLU A 461 -11.58 -11.23 -17.81
C GLU A 461 -13.04 -11.07 -17.34
N SER A 462 -13.29 -11.25 -16.04
CA SER A 462 -14.63 -11.09 -15.46
C SER A 462 -15.02 -9.63 -15.19
N ALA A 463 -14.12 -8.67 -15.37
CA ALA A 463 -14.40 -7.24 -15.15
C ALA A 463 -15.12 -6.60 -16.36
N VAL A 464 -16.21 -7.23 -16.80
CA VAL A 464 -17.04 -6.78 -17.92
C VAL A 464 -18.39 -6.31 -17.38
N PRO A 465 -18.90 -5.14 -17.79
CA PRO A 465 -20.24 -4.69 -17.41
C PRO A 465 -21.33 -5.68 -17.86
N THR A 466 -22.32 -5.93 -17.01
CA THR A 466 -23.48 -6.78 -17.28
C THR A 466 -24.79 -6.03 -16.99
N LEU A 467 -25.92 -6.56 -17.49
CA LEU A 467 -27.26 -6.00 -17.22
C LEU A 467 -27.69 -6.12 -15.75
N ILE A 468 -27.02 -6.98 -14.98
CA ILE A 468 -27.36 -7.29 -13.58
C ILE A 468 -26.24 -6.86 -12.63
N ASN A 469 -25.46 -5.85 -13.02
CA ASN A 469 -24.42 -5.30 -12.16
C ASN A 469 -24.98 -4.91 -10.80
N THR A 470 -24.33 -5.37 -9.73
CA THR A 470 -24.59 -4.83 -8.40
C THR A 470 -24.06 -3.39 -8.31
N PRO A 471 -24.58 -2.55 -7.39
CA PRO A 471 -24.04 -1.22 -7.18
C PRO A 471 -22.54 -1.24 -6.88
N SER A 472 -22.08 -2.12 -5.98
CA SER A 472 -20.66 -2.23 -5.63
C SER A 472 -19.78 -2.69 -6.79
N PHE A 473 -20.26 -3.58 -7.66
CA PHE A 473 -19.52 -3.95 -8.86
C PHE A 473 -19.44 -2.79 -9.86
N SER A 474 -20.51 -2.00 -9.98
CA SER A 474 -20.52 -0.79 -10.80
C SER A 474 -19.51 0.25 -10.29
N ASP A 475 -19.42 0.44 -8.97
CA ASP A 475 -18.42 1.33 -8.36
C ASP A 475 -17.00 0.83 -8.63
N LEU A 476 -16.77 -0.48 -8.51
CA LEU A 476 -15.47 -1.09 -8.78
C LEU A 476 -15.04 -0.92 -10.25
N LEU A 477 -15.97 -1.13 -11.19
CA LEU A 477 -15.74 -0.86 -12.61
C LEU A 477 -15.49 0.64 -12.85
N GLY A 478 -16.18 1.51 -12.11
CA GLY A 478 -15.95 2.95 -12.15
C GLY A 478 -14.54 3.34 -11.71
N VAL A 479 -14.02 2.73 -10.64
CA VAL A 479 -12.62 2.93 -10.20
C VAL A 479 -11.65 2.42 -11.26
N ALA A 480 -11.87 1.21 -11.79
CA ALA A 480 -11.05 0.60 -12.83
C ALA A 480 -10.95 1.48 -14.09
N ASP A 481 -12.09 1.97 -14.58
CA ASP A 481 -12.18 2.86 -15.73
C ASP A 481 -11.46 4.20 -15.51
N GLN A 482 -11.57 4.78 -14.31
CA GLN A 482 -10.89 6.04 -13.97
C GLN A 482 -9.38 5.90 -13.96
N VAL A 483 -8.84 4.88 -13.27
CA VAL A 483 -7.37 4.72 -13.14
C VAL A 483 -6.71 4.24 -14.44
N GLN A 484 -7.45 3.58 -15.34
CA GLN A 484 -6.94 3.21 -16.65
C GLN A 484 -6.79 4.40 -17.60
N LYS A 485 -7.61 5.45 -17.43
CA LYS A 485 -7.51 6.70 -18.21
C LYS A 485 -6.32 7.57 -17.80
N GLN A 486 -5.73 7.30 -16.64
CA GLN A 486 -4.52 7.97 -16.19
C GLN A 486 -3.26 7.29 -16.76
N PRO A 487 -2.27 8.09 -17.20
CA PRO A 487 -0.97 7.59 -17.62
C PRO A 487 -0.36 6.58 -16.64
N PHE A 488 0.35 5.59 -17.16
CA PHE A 488 1.03 4.62 -16.31
C PHE A 488 2.19 5.24 -15.53
N ASP A 489 2.83 6.26 -16.09
CA ASP A 489 3.96 6.95 -15.47
C ASP A 489 3.55 7.67 -14.18
N ASP A 490 2.31 8.17 -14.08
CA ASP A 490 1.78 8.76 -12.83
C ASP A 490 1.68 7.69 -11.73
N PHE A 491 1.23 6.48 -12.11
CA PHE A 491 1.22 5.34 -11.19
C PHE A 491 2.63 4.88 -10.81
N TYR A 492 3.56 4.89 -11.75
CA TYR A 492 4.95 4.53 -11.49
C TYR A 492 5.65 5.58 -10.60
N ALA A 493 5.35 6.86 -10.78
CA ALA A 493 5.82 7.94 -9.92
C ALA A 493 5.39 7.67 -8.48
N MET A 494 4.10 7.43 -8.23
CA MET A 494 3.62 7.05 -6.89
C MET A 494 4.35 5.84 -6.30
N TYR A 495 4.60 4.79 -7.10
CA TYR A 495 5.37 3.62 -6.67
C TYR A 495 6.80 3.96 -6.25
N ARG A 496 7.45 4.89 -6.95
CA ARG A 496 8.83 5.31 -6.69
C ARG A 496 8.92 6.23 -5.48
N SER A 497 8.00 7.20 -5.37
CA SER A 497 8.04 8.22 -4.32
C SER A 497 7.57 7.67 -2.97
N LEU A 498 6.69 6.66 -2.95
CA LEU A 498 6.15 6.08 -1.72
C LEU A 498 7.09 5.02 -1.12
N PRO A 499 7.73 5.25 0.04
CA PRO A 499 8.70 4.31 0.62
C PRO A 499 8.08 2.94 0.95
N SER A 500 6.80 2.94 1.35
CA SER A 500 6.05 1.73 1.72
C SER A 500 5.40 1.00 0.52
N ALA A 501 5.55 1.48 -0.73
CA ALA A 501 4.85 0.92 -1.89
C ALA A 501 5.07 -0.60 -2.05
N LYS A 502 6.31 -1.06 -1.89
CA LYS A 502 6.67 -2.48 -1.97
C LYS A 502 6.05 -3.29 -0.82
N GLU A 503 5.95 -2.71 0.35
CA GLU A 503 5.31 -3.34 1.51
C GLU A 503 3.79 -3.45 1.30
N GLN A 504 3.14 -2.38 0.83
CA GLN A 504 1.72 -2.39 0.51
C GLN A 504 1.37 -3.47 -0.53
N LEU A 505 2.18 -3.63 -1.57
CA LEU A 505 2.01 -4.71 -2.55
C LEU A 505 2.15 -6.10 -1.92
N ARG A 506 3.08 -6.29 -0.98
CA ARG A 506 3.23 -7.57 -0.24
C ARG A 506 2.03 -7.81 0.67
N ASN A 507 1.55 -6.79 1.36
CA ASN A 507 0.40 -6.87 2.25
C ASN A 507 -0.87 -7.22 1.47
N LEU A 508 -1.08 -6.61 0.30
CA LEU A 508 -2.20 -6.94 -0.58
C LEU A 508 -2.14 -8.39 -1.07
N ARG A 509 -0.96 -8.88 -1.48
CA ARG A 509 -0.76 -10.29 -1.84
C ARG A 509 -1.04 -11.23 -0.67
N GLY A 510 -0.59 -10.86 0.53
CA GLY A 510 -0.87 -11.63 1.75
C GLY A 510 -2.36 -11.70 2.07
N ALA A 511 -3.09 -10.59 1.92
CA ALA A 511 -4.53 -10.55 2.11
C ALA A 511 -5.27 -11.44 1.10
N LEU A 512 -4.86 -11.46 -0.17
CA LEU A 512 -5.41 -12.36 -1.18
C LEU A 512 -5.19 -13.85 -0.80
N VAL A 513 -3.98 -14.20 -0.36
CA VAL A 513 -3.68 -15.57 0.11
C VAL A 513 -4.54 -15.96 1.32
N GLN A 514 -4.81 -15.02 2.23
CA GLN A 514 -5.69 -15.27 3.37
C GLN A 514 -7.14 -15.52 2.93
N ILE A 515 -7.66 -14.73 2.00
CA ILE A 515 -9.01 -14.91 1.44
C ILE A 515 -9.11 -16.28 0.73
N GLU A 516 -8.11 -16.65 -0.06
CA GLU A 516 -8.04 -17.98 -0.70
C GLU A 516 -8.07 -19.11 0.33
N ALA A 517 -7.34 -18.96 1.44
CA ALA A 517 -7.31 -19.96 2.51
C ALA A 517 -8.68 -20.07 3.22
N GLU A 518 -9.36 -18.95 3.48
CA GLU A 518 -10.69 -18.93 4.06
C GLU A 518 -11.71 -19.63 3.14
N LEU A 519 -11.71 -19.33 1.84
CA LEU A 519 -12.56 -20.00 0.85
C LEU A 519 -12.29 -21.52 0.77
N ALA A 520 -11.02 -21.92 0.66
CA ALA A 520 -10.66 -23.34 0.59
C ALA A 520 -11.05 -24.12 1.85
N SER A 521 -10.98 -23.47 3.03
CA SER A 521 -11.42 -24.08 4.29
C SER A 521 -12.92 -24.35 4.30
N LEU A 522 -13.70 -23.41 3.74
CA LEU A 522 -15.15 -23.53 3.64
C LEU A 522 -15.54 -24.61 2.64
N ASP A 523 -14.85 -24.71 1.51
CA ASP A 523 -15.06 -25.78 0.53
C ASP A 523 -14.80 -27.16 1.16
N GLY A 524 -13.71 -27.30 1.92
CA GLY A 524 -13.41 -28.53 2.65
C GLY A 524 -14.50 -28.89 3.66
N TYR A 525 -15.00 -27.91 4.42
CA TYR A 525 -16.12 -28.11 5.34
C TYR A 525 -17.41 -28.53 4.61
N MET A 526 -17.73 -27.87 3.49
CA MET A 526 -18.93 -28.18 2.71
C MET A 526 -18.85 -29.57 2.07
N ALA A 527 -17.67 -29.98 1.59
CA ALA A 527 -17.43 -31.32 1.08
C ALA A 527 -17.61 -32.39 2.17
N ALA A 528 -17.00 -32.19 3.34
CA ALA A 528 -17.13 -33.10 4.48
C ALA A 528 -18.60 -33.22 4.95
N ARG A 529 -19.32 -32.10 5.02
CA ARG A 529 -20.75 -32.08 5.35
C ARG A 529 -21.59 -32.84 4.33
N ALA A 530 -21.30 -32.68 3.04
CA ALA A 530 -21.99 -33.39 1.97
C ALA A 530 -21.72 -34.90 2.05
N GLU A 531 -20.51 -35.31 2.43
CA GLU A 531 -20.13 -36.71 2.63
C GLU A 531 -20.84 -37.34 3.84
N VAL A 532 -20.89 -36.65 4.98
CA VAL A 532 -21.66 -37.10 6.15
C VAL A 532 -23.14 -37.26 5.81
N GLN A 533 -23.75 -36.27 5.15
CA GLN A 533 -25.15 -36.39 4.70
C GLN A 533 -25.36 -37.55 3.71
N ARG A 534 -24.35 -37.88 2.89
CA ARG A 534 -24.40 -39.02 1.97
C ARG A 534 -24.27 -40.34 2.72
N SER A 535 -23.39 -40.41 3.73
CA SER A 535 -23.22 -41.56 4.61
C SER A 535 -24.49 -41.84 5.42
N ASP A 536 -25.04 -40.82 6.10
CA ASP A 536 -26.29 -40.94 6.86
C ASP A 536 -27.46 -41.36 5.95
N ARG A 537 -27.49 -40.88 4.70
CA ARG A 537 -28.48 -41.30 3.71
C ARG A 537 -28.26 -42.74 3.24
N MET A 538 -27.02 -43.19 3.09
CA MET A 538 -26.68 -44.57 2.74
C MET A 538 -27.00 -45.55 3.88
N GLU A 539 -26.78 -45.14 5.13
CA GLU A 539 -27.10 -45.91 6.33
C GLU A 539 -28.61 -46.10 6.47
N HIS A 540 -29.41 -45.02 6.33
CA HIS A 540 -30.87 -45.12 6.28
C HIS A 540 -31.37 -46.00 5.11
N LEU A 541 -30.74 -45.92 3.93
CA LEU A 541 -31.09 -46.78 2.80
C LEU A 541 -30.74 -48.25 3.06
N ALA A 542 -29.66 -48.53 3.80
CA ALA A 542 -29.27 -49.88 4.20
C ALA A 542 -30.24 -50.45 5.25
N GLU A 543 -30.67 -49.65 6.23
CA GLU A 543 -31.70 -50.04 7.21
C GLU A 543 -33.05 -50.32 6.53
N ILE A 544 -33.48 -49.42 5.62
CA ILE A 544 -34.71 -49.65 4.83
C ILE A 544 -34.59 -50.93 4.01
N LYS A 545 -33.43 -51.22 3.41
CA LYS A 545 -33.19 -52.45 2.66
C LYS A 545 -33.25 -53.69 3.56
N HIS A 546 -32.71 -53.61 4.78
CA HIS A 546 -32.75 -54.72 5.74
C HIS A 546 -34.18 -54.99 6.21
N LEU A 547 -34.93 -53.94 6.58
CA LEU A 547 -36.34 -54.02 6.94
C LEU A 547 -37.19 -54.61 5.81
N LEU A 548 -36.96 -54.21 4.56
CA LEU A 548 -37.64 -54.79 3.41
C LEU A 548 -37.29 -56.27 3.20
N GLN A 549 -36.05 -56.67 3.43
CA GLN A 549 -35.62 -58.06 3.35
C GLN A 549 -36.22 -58.93 4.47
N ASP A 550 -36.35 -58.38 5.67
CA ASP A 550 -36.97 -59.07 6.80
C ASP A 550 -38.48 -59.22 6.59
N ILE A 551 -39.17 -58.21 6.06
CA ILE A 551 -40.59 -58.29 5.66
C ILE A 551 -40.81 -59.34 4.56
N VAL A 552 -39.89 -59.47 3.59
CA VAL A 552 -39.97 -60.49 2.53
C VAL A 552 -39.76 -61.89 3.11
N ARG A 553 -38.79 -62.06 4.02
CA ARG A 553 -38.52 -63.34 4.70
C ARG A 553 -39.68 -63.76 5.61
N GLU A 554 -40.28 -62.82 6.33
CA GLU A 554 -41.46 -63.08 7.15
C GLU A 554 -42.65 -63.51 6.28
N ASN A 555 -42.86 -62.86 5.13
CA ASN A 555 -43.91 -63.25 4.17
C ASN A 555 -43.65 -64.59 3.47
N GLU A 556 -42.40 -64.96 3.21
CA GLU A 556 -42.02 -66.27 2.68
C GLU A 556 -42.17 -67.38 3.75
N SER A 557 -41.88 -67.07 5.01
CA SER A 557 -42.10 -67.99 6.14
C SER A 557 -43.58 -68.18 6.50
N ASN A 558 -44.42 -67.17 6.22
CA ASN A 558 -45.88 -67.21 6.37
C ASN A 558 -46.62 -67.64 5.09
N GLY A 559 -45.90 -68.23 4.13
CA GLY A 559 -46.44 -68.89 2.94
C GLY A 559 -47.20 -70.20 3.23
N ALA A 560 -48.16 -70.17 4.15
CA ALA A 560 -49.22 -71.17 4.28
C ALA A 560 -50.50 -70.52 4.83
N SER A 561 -51.10 -69.61 4.05
CA SER A 561 -52.55 -69.47 3.82
C SER A 561 -52.90 -68.08 3.28
N LYS A 562 -53.88 -68.04 2.38
CA LYS A 562 -54.40 -66.86 1.68
C LYS A 562 -55.82 -66.56 2.24
N PRO A 563 -56.47 -65.43 1.91
CA PRO A 563 -56.36 -64.11 2.55
C PRO A 563 -57.71 -63.65 3.19
N ALA A 564 -57.72 -62.70 4.14
CA ALA A 564 -58.93 -61.93 4.47
C ALA A 564 -58.66 -60.62 5.23
N ALA A 565 -59.02 -59.51 4.56
CA ALA A 565 -59.73 -58.32 5.05
C ALA A 565 -59.35 -57.59 6.36
N ALA A 566 -59.21 -56.26 6.16
CA ALA A 566 -59.74 -55.16 6.97
C ALA A 566 -58.97 -54.67 8.22
N GLY A 567 -58.72 -53.35 8.25
CA GLY A 567 -58.54 -52.59 9.49
C GLY A 567 -57.50 -51.48 9.43
N ARG A 568 -57.94 -50.24 9.14
CA ARG A 568 -57.19 -48.99 9.39
C ARG A 568 -56.95 -48.78 10.88
N ILE A 569 -55.75 -48.34 11.28
CA ILE A 569 -55.44 -47.39 12.38
C ILE A 569 -54.08 -46.75 12.00
N GLU A 570 -54.00 -45.53 11.47
CA GLU A 570 -53.83 -44.22 12.16
C GLU A 570 -52.66 -44.12 13.18
N ASP A 571 -51.85 -43.08 12.97
CA ASP A 571 -50.90 -42.41 13.88
C ASP A 571 -49.59 -43.09 14.34
N ALA A 572 -48.47 -42.61 13.77
CA ALA A 572 -47.23 -42.32 14.52
C ALA A 572 -46.27 -41.37 13.76
N VAL A 573 -46.48 -40.06 14.01
CA VAL A 573 -45.46 -39.02 14.31
C VAL A 573 -44.19 -38.91 13.44
N VAL A 574 -44.15 -37.85 12.63
CA VAL A 574 -42.94 -37.25 12.03
C VAL A 574 -42.34 -36.22 13.02
N PRO A 575 -41.03 -36.21 13.34
CA PRO A 575 -40.45 -35.14 14.13
C PRO A 575 -40.19 -33.87 13.30
N ARG A 576 -40.78 -32.76 13.74
CA ARG A 576 -40.59 -31.39 13.20
C ARG A 576 -39.23 -30.81 13.60
N ALA A 577 -38.59 -30.13 12.65
CA ALA A 577 -37.42 -29.25 12.85
C ALA A 577 -37.76 -28.00 13.70
N PRO A 578 -36.81 -27.42 14.47
CA PRO A 578 -37.08 -26.23 15.27
C PRO A 578 -37.05 -24.95 14.42
N ALA A 579 -38.17 -24.22 14.44
CA ALA A 579 -38.36 -22.92 13.81
C ALA A 579 -37.77 -21.76 14.64
N LYS A 580 -37.10 -20.85 13.94
CA LYS A 580 -36.57 -19.57 14.44
C LYS A 580 -37.70 -18.68 15.01
N LYS A 581 -37.53 -18.19 16.24
CA LYS A 581 -38.34 -17.09 16.80
C LYS A 581 -37.90 -15.75 16.18
N LYS A 582 -38.79 -15.15 15.38
CA LYS A 582 -38.87 -13.69 15.15
C LYS A 582 -40.22 -13.23 15.71
N LYS A 583 -40.21 -12.30 16.66
CA LYS A 583 -41.42 -11.56 17.10
C LYS A 583 -41.46 -10.23 16.34
N LYS A 584 -42.62 -9.97 15.73
CA LYS A 584 -43.01 -8.77 14.96
C LYS A 584 -43.54 -7.66 15.88
N ASP A 585 -43.24 -6.43 15.47
CA ASP A 585 -44.08 -5.21 15.30
C ASP A 585 -45.40 -5.07 16.08
N ALA A 586 -45.61 -3.92 16.74
CA ALA A 586 -46.37 -2.77 16.21
C ALA A 586 -46.61 -1.72 17.32
N GLY A 587 -46.55 -0.43 16.95
CA GLY A 587 -46.45 0.72 17.85
C GLY A 587 -47.75 1.33 18.38
N HIS A 588 -47.61 2.41 19.15
CA HIS A 588 -48.59 3.48 19.40
C HIS A 588 -47.89 4.71 19.99
N VAL A 589 -48.25 5.88 19.43
CA VAL A 589 -47.97 7.29 19.79
C VAL A 589 -46.58 7.84 19.47
#